data_AF-A0ABD5YZ94-F1
#
_entry.id   AF-A0ABD5YZ94-F1
#
_cell.length_a   1.000
_cell.length_b   1.000
_cell.length_c   1.000
_cell.angle_alpha   90.00
_cell.angle_beta   90.00
_cell.angle_gamma   90.00
#
_symmetry.space_group_name_H-M   'P 1'
#
loop_
_entity.id
_entity.type
_entity.pdbx_description
1 polymer ?
#
loop_
_entity_poly.entity_id
_entity_poly.type
_entity_poly.pdbx_seq_one_letter_code
_entity_poly.pdbx_strand_id
1 'polypeptide(L)'
;MTNPQLVGLPNECGIRPVLPGQTTQRSIPAAAINRIPPQVSKWLPELLENLLPTTAASLRTLAARYDDAYGTNIIETRRPGPFVYEYLCEVHGADALATHYASALTEYALKFEPAERDKLPEHHQNHHDDLKRFLTQFGTGSGPFTRDIDALTRGPLAIHRQDPTPNTVWVTLDAQAWDNVSDQRTAATSLATLAALGEVFDVALVLSSPRLLRDLRRHHLEWVDEHLSEFD
;
A
#
# COMPACT_ATOMS: atom_id res chain seq x y z
N MET A 1 -32.63 25.91 13.37
CA MET A 1 -31.16 25.99 13.35
C MET A 1 -30.65 24.61 12.99
N THR A 2 -30.38 24.39 11.70
CA THR A 2 -30.03 23.08 11.15
C THR A 2 -28.52 22.93 11.19
N ASN A 3 -28.06 21.87 11.85
CA ASN A 3 -26.66 21.48 12.00
C ASN A 3 -26.04 21.35 10.59
N PRO A 4 -24.91 22.02 10.26
CA PRO A 4 -24.23 21.73 9.00
C PRO A 4 -23.71 20.30 9.08
N GLN A 5 -24.26 19.43 8.23
CA GLN A 5 -23.74 18.08 8.07
C GLN A 5 -22.28 18.17 7.61
N LEU A 6 -21.37 17.66 8.43
CA LEU A 6 -20.00 17.35 8.06
C LEU A 6 -20.04 16.23 7.02
N VAL A 7 -20.16 16.59 5.75
CA VAL A 7 -19.90 15.68 4.64
C VAL A 7 -18.38 15.60 4.51
N GLY A 8 -17.76 14.59 5.14
CA GLY A 8 -16.40 14.22 4.78
C GLY A 8 -16.41 13.83 3.31
N LEU A 9 -15.60 14.48 2.47
CA LEU A 9 -15.48 14.05 1.06
C LEU A 9 -15.05 12.57 1.06
N PRO A 10 -15.59 11.76 0.14
CA PRO A 10 -15.11 10.40 -0.05
C PRO A 10 -13.60 10.41 -0.29
N ASN A 11 -12.93 9.36 0.18
CA ASN A 11 -11.54 9.13 -0.20
C ASN A 11 -11.48 8.88 -1.71
N GLU A 12 -10.58 9.56 -2.40
CA GLU A 12 -10.35 9.39 -3.83
C GLU A 12 -8.92 8.90 -4.05
N CYS A 13 -8.70 8.06 -5.06
CA CYS A 13 -7.35 7.68 -5.45
C CYS A 13 -6.60 8.94 -5.89
N GLY A 14 -5.38 9.10 -5.40
CA GLY A 14 -4.49 10.15 -5.83
C GLY A 14 -3.49 10.51 -4.75
N ILE A 15 -2.68 11.51 -5.03
CA ILE A 15 -1.84 12.15 -4.04
C ILE A 15 -2.48 13.49 -3.73
N ARG A 16 -2.80 13.72 -2.47
CA ARG A 16 -3.21 15.03 -2.00
C ARG A 16 -2.21 15.55 -0.98
N PRO A 17 -1.81 16.81 -1.10
CA PRO A 17 -0.94 17.40 -0.11
C PRO A 17 -1.70 17.73 1.18
N VAL A 18 -0.98 17.68 2.30
CA VAL A 18 -1.46 18.13 3.60
C VAL A 18 -0.45 19.09 4.20
N LEU A 19 -0.89 20.32 4.50
CA LEU A 19 -0.03 21.32 5.13
C LEU A 19 0.03 21.13 6.65
N PRO A 20 1.15 21.50 7.31
CA PRO A 20 1.26 21.48 8.76
C PRO A 20 0.17 22.34 9.40
N GLY A 21 -0.63 21.75 10.30
CA GLY A 21 -1.74 22.43 10.98
C GLY A 21 -3.09 22.32 10.27
N GLN A 22 -3.16 21.77 9.05
CA GLN A 22 -4.41 21.30 8.48
C GLN A 22 -4.75 19.94 9.08
N THR A 23 -5.55 19.94 10.16
CA THR A 23 -6.23 18.73 10.60
C THR A 23 -7.36 18.49 9.62
N THR A 24 -7.12 17.71 8.55
CA THR A 24 -8.25 17.15 7.82
C THR A 24 -8.97 16.24 8.79
N GLN A 25 -10.19 16.63 9.16
CA GLN A 25 -11.14 15.81 9.91
C GLN A 25 -11.56 14.63 8.99
N ARG A 26 -10.63 13.70 8.73
CA ARG A 26 -10.81 12.59 7.79
C ARG A 26 -10.08 11.36 8.31
N SER A 27 -10.81 10.25 8.26
CA SER A 27 -10.47 8.82 8.46
C SER A 27 -9.15 8.48 9.16
N ILE A 28 -9.24 7.60 10.17
CA ILE A 28 -8.08 6.90 10.73
C ILE A 28 -7.32 6.27 9.55
N PRO A 29 -6.05 6.63 9.32
CA PRO A 29 -5.32 6.13 8.15
C PRO A 29 -5.15 4.62 8.24
N ALA A 30 -5.29 3.92 7.11
CA ALA A 30 -5.03 2.49 7.04
C ALA A 30 -3.55 2.18 7.29
N ALA A 31 -2.68 3.12 6.92
CA ALA A 31 -1.27 3.11 7.27
C ALA A 31 -0.74 4.54 7.36
N ALA A 32 0.24 4.74 8.23
CA ALA A 32 1.01 5.97 8.30
C ALA A 32 2.50 5.64 8.29
N ILE A 33 3.28 6.42 7.55
CA ILE A 33 4.74 6.34 7.57
C ILE A 33 5.32 7.75 7.63
N ASN A 34 6.27 7.94 8.53
CA ASN A 34 6.78 9.26 8.88
C ASN A 34 8.26 9.38 8.53
N ARG A 35 8.65 10.57 8.09
CA ARG A 35 10.03 10.93 7.78
C ARG A 35 10.69 9.96 6.79
N ILE A 36 9.99 9.68 5.69
CA ILE A 36 10.55 8.78 4.67
C ILE A 36 11.69 9.48 3.92
N PRO A 37 12.87 8.85 3.79
CA PRO A 37 13.95 9.36 2.96
C PRO A 37 13.67 9.07 1.47
N PRO A 38 14.45 9.66 0.53
CA PRO A 38 14.30 9.40 -0.90
C PRO A 38 14.56 7.94 -1.33
N GLN A 39 15.17 7.11 -0.49
CA GLN A 39 15.49 5.74 -0.85
C GLN A 39 14.31 4.80 -0.53
N VAL A 40 13.62 4.29 -1.57
CA VAL A 40 12.45 3.38 -1.46
C VAL A 40 12.67 2.21 -0.49
N SER A 41 13.83 1.55 -0.56
CA SER A 41 14.11 0.39 0.29
C SER A 41 14.23 0.71 1.78
N LYS A 42 14.25 1.99 2.16
CA LYS A 42 14.27 2.44 3.57
C LYS A 42 12.88 2.66 4.15
N TRP A 43 11.84 2.75 3.33
CA TRP A 43 10.49 3.09 3.81
C TRP A 43 9.39 2.18 3.28
N LEU A 44 9.50 1.68 2.05
CA LEU A 44 8.45 0.85 1.46
C LEU A 44 8.18 -0.43 2.25
N PRO A 45 9.19 -1.16 2.79
CA PRO A 45 8.91 -2.34 3.61
C PRO A 45 8.08 -2.06 4.85
N GLU A 46 8.36 -0.96 5.54
CA GLU A 46 7.59 -0.51 6.71
C GLU A 46 6.17 -0.13 6.31
N LEU A 47 6.00 0.58 5.18
CA LEU A 47 4.67 0.90 4.68
C LEU A 47 3.87 -0.36 4.34
N LEU A 48 4.48 -1.34 3.66
CA LEU A 48 3.84 -2.61 3.34
C LEU A 48 3.51 -3.41 4.60
N GLU A 49 4.35 -3.36 5.63
CA GLU A 49 4.06 -3.96 6.93
C GLU A 49 2.84 -3.31 7.62
N ASN A 50 2.75 -1.98 7.56
CA ASN A 50 1.61 -1.24 8.11
C ASN A 50 0.31 -1.50 7.30
N LEU A 51 0.41 -1.72 5.99
CA LEU A 51 -0.73 -2.03 5.13
C LEU A 51 -1.18 -3.49 5.20
N LEU A 52 -0.29 -4.42 5.56
CA LEU A 52 -0.53 -5.86 5.48
C LEU A 52 -1.84 -6.32 6.17
N PRO A 53 -2.24 -5.81 7.35
CA PRO A 53 -3.54 -6.16 7.93
C PRO A 53 -4.72 -5.78 7.05
N THR A 54 -4.68 -4.59 6.44
CA THR A 54 -5.71 -4.08 5.53
C THR A 54 -5.68 -4.83 4.21
N THR A 55 -4.49 -5.14 3.67
CA THR A 55 -4.34 -5.99 2.47
C THR A 55 -4.94 -7.38 2.68
N ALA A 56 -4.67 -8.00 3.83
CA ALA A 56 -5.26 -9.29 4.19
C ALA A 56 -6.79 -9.21 4.36
N ALA A 57 -7.31 -8.12 4.93
CA ALA A 57 -8.76 -7.90 5.04
C ALA A 57 -9.42 -7.76 3.66
N SER A 58 -8.81 -6.97 2.76
CA SER A 58 -9.27 -6.76 1.38
C SER A 58 -9.31 -8.09 0.60
N LEU A 59 -8.27 -8.92 0.77
CA LEU A 59 -8.24 -10.26 0.19
C LEU A 59 -9.33 -11.18 0.75
N ARG A 60 -9.62 -11.13 2.06
CA ARG A 60 -10.75 -11.89 2.64
C ARG A 60 -12.09 -11.44 2.05
N THR A 61 -12.28 -10.16 1.81
CA THR A 61 -13.46 -9.65 1.11
C THR A 61 -13.56 -10.18 -0.32
N LEU A 62 -12.43 -10.25 -1.06
CA LEU A 62 -12.40 -10.86 -2.39
C LEU A 62 -12.71 -12.36 -2.34
N ALA A 63 -12.18 -13.08 -1.37
CA ALA A 63 -12.46 -14.50 -1.18
C ALA A 63 -13.95 -14.75 -0.90
N ALA A 64 -14.60 -13.92 -0.07
CA ALA A 64 -16.03 -14.02 0.22
C ALA A 64 -16.87 -13.75 -1.05
N ARG A 65 -16.52 -12.72 -1.82
CA ARG A 65 -17.18 -12.43 -3.11
C ARG A 65 -17.04 -13.60 -4.11
N TYR A 66 -15.87 -14.24 -4.13
CA TYR A 66 -15.64 -15.41 -4.97
C TYR A 66 -16.50 -16.60 -4.53
N ASP A 67 -16.55 -16.91 -3.23
CA ASP A 67 -17.42 -17.97 -2.69
C ASP A 67 -18.89 -17.73 -3.04
N ASP A 68 -19.37 -16.49 -2.88
CA ASP A 68 -20.74 -16.09 -3.24
C ASP A 68 -21.02 -16.23 -4.75
N ALA A 69 -20.09 -15.79 -5.60
CA ALA A 69 -20.27 -15.77 -7.05
C ALA A 69 -20.22 -17.16 -7.70
N TYR A 70 -19.39 -18.06 -7.16
CA TYR A 70 -19.13 -19.38 -7.74
C TYR A 70 -19.70 -20.54 -6.92
N GLY A 71 -20.37 -20.26 -5.80
CA GLY A 71 -20.92 -21.30 -4.92
C GLY A 71 -19.85 -22.19 -4.29
N THR A 72 -18.66 -21.63 -4.05
CA THR A 72 -17.54 -22.33 -3.44
C THR A 72 -17.50 -22.08 -1.92
N ASN A 73 -16.51 -22.67 -1.25
CA ASN A 73 -16.31 -22.48 0.18
C ASN A 73 -14.81 -22.50 0.51
N ILE A 74 -14.03 -21.69 -0.20
CA ILE A 74 -12.57 -21.69 -0.09
C ILE A 74 -12.10 -21.21 1.28
N ILE A 75 -12.90 -20.35 1.94
CA ILE A 75 -12.60 -19.81 3.26
C ILE A 75 -12.69 -20.94 4.30
N GLU A 76 -13.80 -21.68 4.36
CA GLU A 76 -13.94 -22.76 5.36
C GLU A 76 -13.05 -23.97 5.01
N THR A 77 -12.97 -24.35 3.73
CA THR A 77 -12.17 -25.52 3.30
C THR A 77 -10.67 -25.25 3.29
N ARG A 78 -10.25 -23.98 3.35
CA ARG A 78 -8.85 -23.53 3.24
C ARG A 78 -8.13 -24.08 2.00
N ARG A 79 -8.85 -24.20 0.87
CA ARG A 79 -8.32 -24.67 -0.43
C ARG A 79 -8.49 -23.61 -1.52
N PRO A 80 -7.74 -22.50 -1.46
CA PRO A 80 -7.97 -21.34 -2.31
C PRO A 80 -7.24 -21.41 -3.67
N GLY A 81 -6.87 -22.60 -4.14
CA GLY A 81 -6.08 -22.75 -5.37
C GLY A 81 -6.72 -22.07 -6.59
N PRO A 82 -7.95 -22.45 -6.99
CA PRO A 82 -8.66 -21.81 -8.09
C PRO A 82 -8.83 -20.29 -7.89
N PHE A 83 -9.16 -19.86 -6.67
CA PHE A 83 -9.25 -18.44 -6.33
C PHE A 83 -7.96 -17.66 -6.61
N VAL A 84 -6.80 -18.22 -6.27
CA VAL A 84 -5.51 -17.55 -6.53
C VAL A 84 -5.25 -17.42 -8.03
N TYR A 85 -5.41 -18.51 -8.79
CA TYR A 85 -5.04 -18.51 -10.21
C TYR A 85 -6.11 -17.84 -11.08
N GLU A 86 -7.34 -18.34 -11.03
CA GLU A 86 -8.42 -17.97 -11.94
C GLU A 86 -9.01 -16.60 -11.58
N TYR A 87 -9.01 -16.22 -10.30
CA TYR A 87 -9.63 -14.97 -9.85
C TYR A 87 -8.62 -13.87 -9.58
N LEU A 88 -7.66 -14.08 -8.67
CA LEU A 88 -6.70 -13.02 -8.36
C LEU A 88 -5.75 -12.74 -9.53
N CYS A 89 -5.17 -13.76 -10.15
CA CYS A 89 -4.18 -13.56 -11.20
C CYS A 89 -4.84 -13.26 -12.56
N GLU A 90 -5.73 -14.12 -13.06
CA GLU A 90 -6.30 -13.97 -14.40
C GLU A 90 -7.30 -12.82 -14.52
N VAL A 91 -8.20 -12.66 -13.54
CA VAL A 91 -9.23 -11.60 -13.58
C VAL A 91 -8.71 -10.27 -13.05
N HIS A 92 -7.94 -10.28 -11.95
CA HIS A 92 -7.52 -9.05 -11.27
C HIS A 92 -6.04 -8.67 -11.48
N GLY A 93 -5.28 -9.44 -12.26
CA GLY A 93 -3.89 -9.11 -12.61
C GLY A 93 -2.91 -9.16 -11.44
N ALA A 94 -3.26 -9.86 -10.34
CA ALA A 94 -2.42 -10.00 -9.16
C ALA A 94 -1.35 -11.11 -9.32
N ASP A 95 -0.65 -11.13 -10.46
CA ASP A 95 0.21 -12.24 -10.90
C ASP A 95 1.70 -12.07 -10.55
N ALA A 96 2.03 -11.12 -9.66
CA ALA A 96 3.41 -10.81 -9.31
C ALA A 96 4.22 -12.05 -8.89
N LEU A 97 5.44 -12.13 -9.43
CA LEU A 97 6.35 -13.27 -9.30
C LEU A 97 5.68 -14.60 -9.68
N ALA A 98 5.02 -14.65 -10.85
CA ALA A 98 4.32 -15.84 -11.31
C ALA A 98 3.41 -16.42 -10.22
N THR A 99 2.48 -15.60 -9.70
CA THR A 99 1.47 -15.92 -8.67
C THR A 99 1.97 -16.17 -7.24
N HIS A 100 3.28 -16.13 -6.99
CA HIS A 100 3.84 -16.42 -5.67
C HIS A 100 3.39 -15.39 -4.64
N TYR A 101 3.26 -14.11 -5.04
CA TYR A 101 2.74 -13.07 -4.15
C TYR A 101 1.30 -13.34 -3.71
N ALA A 102 0.39 -13.57 -4.66
CA ALA A 102 -1.02 -13.85 -4.37
C ALA A 102 -1.20 -15.14 -3.55
N SER A 103 -0.40 -16.17 -3.83
CA SER A 103 -0.39 -17.42 -3.07
C SER A 103 0.00 -17.20 -1.61
N ALA A 104 1.11 -16.51 -1.37
CA ALA A 104 1.59 -16.21 -0.02
C ALA A 104 0.61 -15.30 0.75
N LEU A 105 0.05 -14.29 0.10
CA LEU A 105 -0.92 -13.39 0.74
C LEU A 105 -2.20 -14.14 1.10
N THR A 106 -2.65 -15.05 0.24
CA THR A 106 -3.83 -15.87 0.49
C THR A 106 -3.62 -16.84 1.63
N GLU A 107 -2.44 -17.47 1.68
CA GLU A 107 -2.07 -18.30 2.82
C GLU A 107 -2.01 -17.48 4.11
N TYR A 108 -1.35 -16.32 4.07
CA TYR A 108 -1.27 -15.39 5.20
C TYR A 108 -2.66 -14.97 5.70
N ALA A 109 -3.55 -14.56 4.80
CA ALA A 109 -4.87 -14.04 5.16
C ALA A 109 -5.86 -15.13 5.60
N LEU A 110 -5.86 -16.30 4.96
CA LEU A 110 -6.89 -17.32 5.20
C LEU A 110 -6.47 -18.40 6.20
N LYS A 111 -5.16 -18.67 6.37
CA LYS A 111 -4.72 -19.70 7.34
C LYS A 111 -4.40 -19.13 8.71
N PHE A 112 -3.95 -17.89 8.78
CA PHE A 112 -3.49 -17.27 10.02
C PHE A 112 -4.46 -16.17 10.45
N GLU A 113 -5.24 -16.45 11.51
CA GLU A 113 -5.95 -15.39 12.22
C GLU A 113 -4.99 -14.62 13.13
N PRO A 114 -4.98 -13.27 13.08
CA PRO A 114 -4.09 -12.46 13.93
C PRO A 114 -4.22 -12.76 15.43
N ALA A 115 -5.42 -13.15 15.88
CA ALA A 115 -5.73 -13.42 17.29
C ALA A 115 -5.21 -14.77 17.81
N GLU A 116 -4.70 -15.64 16.92
CA GLU A 116 -4.33 -17.01 17.26
C GLU A 116 -2.83 -17.31 17.11
N ARG A 117 -2.03 -16.38 16.58
CA ARG A 117 -0.59 -16.59 16.32
C ARG A 117 0.16 -17.19 17.50
N ASP A 118 0.03 -16.59 18.68
CA ASP A 118 0.77 -17.01 19.88
C ASP A 118 0.31 -18.37 20.44
N LYS A 119 -0.81 -18.90 19.93
CA LYS A 119 -1.34 -20.23 20.27
C LYS A 119 -0.93 -21.30 19.26
N LEU A 120 -0.30 -20.92 18.15
CA LEU A 120 0.15 -21.86 17.12
C LEU A 120 1.45 -22.56 17.54
N PRO A 121 1.71 -23.79 17.05
CA PRO A 121 3.02 -24.43 17.16
C PRO A 121 4.15 -23.57 16.57
N GLU A 122 5.36 -23.69 17.10
CA GLU A 122 6.53 -22.87 16.68
C GLU A 122 6.76 -22.87 15.17
N HIS A 123 6.66 -24.03 14.50
CA HIS A 123 6.84 -24.11 13.04
C HIS A 123 5.79 -23.31 12.26
N HIS A 124 4.56 -23.17 12.76
CA HIS A 124 3.54 -22.32 12.16
C HIS A 124 3.81 -20.83 12.41
N GLN A 125 4.34 -20.47 13.58
CA GLN A 125 4.76 -19.09 13.86
C GLN A 125 5.90 -18.67 12.95
N ASN A 126 6.91 -19.53 12.77
CA ASN A 126 8.02 -19.29 11.85
C ASN A 126 7.55 -19.14 10.40
N HIS A 127 6.63 -20.01 9.95
CA HIS A 127 6.05 -19.90 8.60
C HIS A 127 5.26 -18.60 8.41
N HIS A 128 4.46 -18.21 9.41
CA HIS A 128 3.77 -16.92 9.40
C HIS A 128 4.75 -15.74 9.26
N ASP A 129 5.87 -15.78 9.99
CA ASP A 129 6.87 -14.71 9.97
C ASP A 129 7.65 -14.68 8.65
N ASP A 130 7.88 -15.82 8.03
CA ASP A 130 8.47 -15.92 6.70
C ASP A 130 7.52 -15.40 5.62
N LEU A 131 6.23 -15.71 5.70
CA LEU A 131 5.20 -15.12 4.83
C LEU A 131 5.13 -13.61 5.00
N LYS A 132 5.09 -13.11 6.26
CA LYS A 132 5.10 -11.68 6.55
C LYS A 132 6.31 -11.01 5.93
N ARG A 133 7.51 -11.55 6.15
CA ARG A 133 8.77 -11.03 5.62
C ARG A 133 8.77 -11.00 4.09
N PHE A 134 8.29 -12.06 3.46
CA PHE A 134 8.16 -12.12 2.00
C PHE A 134 7.23 -11.01 1.49
N LEU A 135 6.02 -10.91 2.07
CA LEU A 135 4.99 -9.96 1.64
C LEU A 135 5.39 -8.49 1.82
N THR A 136 6.24 -8.17 2.79
CA THR A 136 6.67 -6.79 3.07
C THR A 136 8.01 -6.41 2.45
N GLN A 137 8.86 -7.37 2.05
CA GLN A 137 10.14 -7.07 1.38
C GLN A 137 10.05 -7.17 -0.15
N PHE A 138 9.04 -7.85 -0.67
CA PHE A 138 8.85 -8.05 -2.11
C PHE A 138 8.78 -6.74 -2.91
N GLY A 139 9.52 -6.65 -4.02
CA GLY A 139 9.52 -5.50 -4.92
C GLY A 139 10.15 -4.21 -4.37
N THR A 140 10.59 -4.21 -3.10
CA THR A 140 11.07 -3.00 -2.42
C THR A 140 12.56 -2.69 -2.67
N GLY A 141 13.32 -3.66 -3.16
CA GLY A 141 14.78 -3.60 -3.19
C GLY A 141 15.43 -3.74 -1.80
N SER A 142 14.66 -4.18 -0.80
CA SER A 142 15.14 -4.64 0.49
C SER A 142 15.14 -6.17 0.53
N GLY A 143 16.08 -6.76 1.29
CA GLY A 143 16.21 -8.21 1.37
C GLY A 143 16.68 -8.85 0.05
N PRO A 144 16.30 -10.11 -0.22
CA PRO A 144 16.75 -10.83 -1.42
C PRO A 144 15.99 -10.45 -2.70
N PHE A 145 14.94 -9.63 -2.59
CA PHE A 145 14.06 -9.29 -3.72
C PHE A 145 14.50 -7.97 -4.38
N THR A 146 14.61 -8.00 -5.71
CA THR A 146 14.95 -6.80 -6.49
C THR A 146 13.84 -5.76 -6.38
N ARG A 147 14.21 -4.47 -6.53
CA ARG A 147 13.23 -3.40 -6.67
C ARG A 147 12.52 -3.54 -8.01
N ASP A 148 11.20 -3.57 -7.98
CA ASP A 148 10.39 -3.66 -9.18
C ASP A 148 9.01 -3.02 -8.92
N ILE A 149 8.75 -1.87 -9.55
CA ILE A 149 7.47 -1.17 -9.41
C ILE A 149 6.35 -1.99 -10.04
N ASP A 150 6.61 -2.73 -11.13
CA ASP A 150 5.60 -3.59 -11.75
C ASP A 150 5.21 -4.72 -10.81
N ALA A 151 6.16 -5.22 -10.01
CA ALA A 151 5.90 -6.19 -8.97
C ALA A 151 5.03 -5.62 -7.84
N LEU A 152 5.20 -4.34 -7.47
CA LEU A 152 4.33 -3.66 -6.52
C LEU A 152 2.90 -3.52 -7.09
N THR A 153 2.78 -3.09 -8.35
CA THR A 153 1.50 -2.86 -9.04
C THR A 153 0.70 -4.15 -9.24
N ARG A 154 1.37 -5.25 -9.59
CA ARG A 154 0.78 -6.60 -9.79
C ARG A 154 0.74 -7.44 -8.51
N GLY A 155 1.22 -6.89 -7.39
CA GLY A 155 1.22 -7.55 -6.09
C GLY A 155 0.20 -6.90 -5.14
N PRO A 156 0.64 -6.19 -4.09
CA PRO A 156 -0.27 -5.62 -3.09
C PRO A 156 -1.26 -4.60 -3.68
N LEU A 157 -0.84 -3.81 -4.67
CA LEU A 157 -1.72 -2.77 -5.24
C LEU A 157 -2.87 -3.36 -6.06
N ALA A 158 -2.66 -4.49 -6.73
CA ALA A 158 -3.72 -5.18 -7.46
C ALA A 158 -4.88 -5.62 -6.55
N ILE A 159 -4.58 -5.98 -5.30
CA ILE A 159 -5.58 -6.36 -4.29
C ILE A 159 -6.40 -5.14 -3.87
N HIS A 160 -5.74 -4.05 -3.49
CA HIS A 160 -6.43 -2.84 -3.03
C HIS A 160 -7.20 -2.12 -4.13
N ARG A 161 -6.82 -2.29 -5.40
CA ARG A 161 -7.56 -1.74 -6.54
C ARG A 161 -9.00 -2.27 -6.63
N GLN A 162 -9.30 -3.39 -5.95
CA GLN A 162 -10.64 -3.97 -5.91
C GLN A 162 -11.50 -3.45 -4.74
N ASP A 163 -10.92 -2.64 -3.86
CA ASP A 163 -11.64 -2.01 -2.76
C ASP A 163 -12.59 -0.94 -3.34
N PRO A 164 -13.86 -0.91 -2.92
CA PRO A 164 -14.82 0.07 -3.45
C PRO A 164 -14.52 1.50 -2.99
N THR A 165 -13.77 1.65 -1.90
CA THR A 165 -13.33 2.93 -1.36
C THR A 165 -11.83 2.89 -1.10
N PRO A 166 -11.04 3.82 -1.65
CA PRO A 166 -9.61 3.91 -1.41
C PRO A 166 -9.28 4.07 0.08
N ASN A 167 -8.33 3.27 0.56
CA ASN A 167 -7.76 3.43 1.89
C ASN A 167 -6.85 4.67 1.93
N THR A 168 -6.89 5.43 3.02
CA THR A 168 -6.01 6.58 3.21
C THR A 168 -4.64 6.13 3.74
N VAL A 169 -3.57 6.60 3.10
CA VAL A 169 -2.17 6.39 3.53
C VAL A 169 -1.54 7.73 3.84
N TRP A 170 -1.05 7.90 5.07
CA TRP A 170 -0.34 9.13 5.46
C TRP A 170 1.16 8.97 5.23
N VAL A 171 1.74 9.91 4.49
CA VAL A 171 3.16 9.90 4.17
C VAL A 171 3.76 11.25 4.55
N THR A 172 4.75 11.24 5.44
CA THR A 172 5.55 12.44 5.73
C THR A 172 6.96 12.26 5.18
N LEU A 173 7.42 13.18 4.34
CA LEU A 173 8.80 13.17 3.82
C LEU A 173 9.80 13.67 4.87
N ASP A 174 11.00 13.07 4.95
CA ASP A 174 12.10 13.66 5.73
C ASP A 174 12.72 14.83 4.98
N ALA A 175 12.29 16.05 5.28
CA ALA A 175 12.72 17.25 4.57
C ALA A 175 14.26 17.36 4.47
N GLN A 176 15.01 16.99 5.51
CA GLN A 176 16.47 17.09 5.49
C GLN A 176 17.12 16.07 4.54
N ALA A 177 16.58 14.85 4.48
CA ALA A 177 17.07 13.81 3.58
C ALA A 177 16.74 14.14 2.11
N TRP A 178 15.59 14.79 1.87
CA TRP A 178 15.17 15.23 0.53
C TRP A 178 15.87 16.51 0.06
N ASP A 179 16.29 17.40 0.96
CA ASP A 179 17.07 18.60 0.61
C ASP A 179 18.47 18.25 0.06
N ASN A 180 19.03 17.10 0.44
CA ASN A 180 20.42 16.72 0.15
C ASN A 180 20.53 15.43 -0.67
N VAL A 181 19.59 15.17 -1.58
CA VAL A 181 19.64 13.97 -2.43
C VAL A 181 20.86 14.04 -3.35
N SER A 182 21.82 13.14 -3.15
CA SER A 182 23.02 13.03 -3.98
C SER A 182 22.75 12.47 -5.38
N ASP A 183 21.73 11.61 -5.52
CA ASP A 183 21.31 11.01 -6.78
C ASP A 183 19.82 11.27 -7.04
N GLN A 184 19.54 12.14 -8.02
CA GLN A 184 18.18 12.51 -8.40
C GLN A 184 17.36 11.33 -8.94
N ARG A 185 17.99 10.26 -9.43
CA ARG A 185 17.27 9.04 -9.84
C ARG A 185 16.66 8.32 -8.64
N THR A 186 17.32 8.38 -7.48
CA THR A 186 16.79 7.83 -6.23
C THR A 186 15.52 8.56 -5.80
N ALA A 187 15.53 9.90 -5.81
CA ALA A 187 14.33 10.71 -5.54
C ALA A 187 13.22 10.43 -6.56
N ALA A 188 13.53 10.45 -7.87
CA ALA A 188 12.56 10.17 -8.93
C ALA A 188 11.92 8.78 -8.76
N THR A 189 12.70 7.75 -8.39
CA THR A 189 12.15 6.41 -8.14
C THR A 189 11.19 6.40 -6.95
N SER A 190 11.48 7.14 -5.89
CA SER A 190 10.60 7.26 -4.73
C SER A 190 9.31 8.00 -5.05
N LEU A 191 9.38 9.06 -5.86
CA LEU A 191 8.21 9.79 -6.33
C LEU A 191 7.34 8.92 -7.26
N ALA A 192 7.95 8.16 -8.17
CA ALA A 192 7.24 7.19 -9.00
C ALA A 192 6.56 6.09 -8.16
N THR A 193 7.20 5.64 -7.07
CA THR A 193 6.58 4.68 -6.14
C THR A 193 5.39 5.29 -5.40
N LEU A 194 5.48 6.57 -5.01
CA LEU A 194 4.35 7.30 -4.41
C LEU A 194 3.21 7.50 -5.41
N ALA A 195 3.51 7.79 -6.68
CA ALA A 195 2.51 7.89 -7.75
C ALA A 195 1.77 6.55 -7.94
N ALA A 196 2.49 5.43 -8.02
CA ALA A 196 1.88 4.10 -8.11
C ALA A 196 0.98 3.79 -6.90
N LEU A 197 1.38 4.20 -5.68
CA LEU A 197 0.51 4.13 -4.50
C LEU A 197 -0.75 4.99 -4.67
N GLY A 198 -0.60 6.22 -5.19
CA GLY A 198 -1.70 7.14 -5.47
C GLY A 198 -2.72 6.62 -6.49
N GLU A 199 -2.35 5.71 -7.39
CA GLU A 199 -3.33 5.08 -8.29
C GLU A 199 -4.40 4.25 -7.55
N VAL A 200 -4.10 3.80 -6.34
CA VAL A 200 -4.92 2.84 -5.58
C VAL A 200 -5.34 3.37 -4.20
N PHE A 201 -4.58 4.29 -3.63
CA PHE A 201 -4.81 4.86 -2.31
C PHE A 201 -5.10 6.35 -2.37
N ASP A 202 -5.78 6.86 -1.33
CA ASP A 202 -5.78 8.28 -0.99
C ASP A 202 -4.47 8.60 -0.24
N VAL A 203 -3.43 9.01 -0.96
CA VAL A 203 -2.12 9.32 -0.38
C VAL A 203 -2.11 10.75 0.15
N ALA A 204 -2.18 10.90 1.47
CA ALA A 204 -2.04 12.17 2.16
C ALA A 204 -0.55 12.49 2.36
N LEU A 205 0.03 13.29 1.45
CA LEU A 205 1.43 13.69 1.48
C LEU A 205 1.63 14.93 2.37
N VAL A 206 2.16 14.71 3.56
CA VAL A 206 2.43 15.78 4.54
C VAL A 206 3.71 16.52 4.15
N LEU A 207 3.56 17.76 3.70
CA LEU A 207 4.66 18.64 3.32
C LEU A 207 5.11 19.47 4.52
N SER A 208 6.08 18.96 5.27
CA SER A 208 6.55 19.57 6.53
C SER A 208 7.19 20.96 6.37
N SER A 209 7.56 21.39 5.16
CA SER A 209 8.10 22.74 4.94
C SER A 209 7.86 23.28 3.52
N PRO A 210 7.68 24.60 3.34
CA PRO A 210 7.64 25.23 2.01
C PRO A 210 8.95 25.10 1.21
N ARG A 211 10.08 24.87 1.89
CA ARG A 211 11.37 24.65 1.23
C ARG A 211 11.37 23.34 0.46
N LEU A 212 10.89 22.26 1.08
CA LEU A 212 10.77 20.95 0.45
C LEU A 212 9.92 21.02 -0.83
N LEU A 213 8.78 21.71 -0.79
CA LEU A 213 7.93 21.87 -2.00
C LEU A 213 8.67 22.62 -3.12
N ARG A 214 9.43 23.67 -2.79
CA ARG A 214 10.24 24.39 -3.79
C ARG A 214 11.34 23.51 -4.38
N ASP A 215 11.99 22.69 -3.56
CA ASP A 215 13.06 21.80 -4.01
C ASP A 215 12.50 20.64 -4.87
N LEU A 216 11.32 20.12 -4.54
CA LEU A 216 10.57 19.19 -5.40
C LEU A 216 10.19 19.84 -6.73
N ARG A 217 9.60 21.05 -6.73
CA ARG A 217 9.26 21.79 -7.96
C ARG A 217 10.49 22.03 -8.85
N ARG A 218 11.65 22.31 -8.24
CA ARG A 218 12.89 22.58 -8.99
C ARG A 218 13.42 21.35 -9.72
N HIS A 219 13.37 20.18 -9.10
CA HIS A 219 14.03 18.97 -9.63
C HIS A 219 13.06 17.96 -10.26
N HIS A 220 11.77 18.04 -9.93
CA HIS A 220 10.73 17.10 -10.31
C HIS A 220 9.43 17.82 -10.70
N LEU A 221 9.54 18.86 -11.54
CA LEU A 221 8.42 19.72 -11.92
C LEU A 221 7.23 18.93 -12.48
N GLU A 222 7.47 18.02 -13.43
CA GLU A 222 6.42 17.22 -14.06
C GLU A 222 5.59 16.44 -13.03
N TRP A 223 6.26 15.80 -12.06
CA TRP A 223 5.58 15.05 -11.00
C TRP A 223 4.77 15.95 -10.07
N VAL A 224 5.29 17.15 -9.75
CA VAL A 224 4.57 18.11 -8.91
C VAL A 224 3.35 18.67 -9.64
N ASP A 225 3.46 18.98 -10.93
CA ASP A 225 2.36 19.50 -11.74
C ASP A 225 1.28 18.43 -11.95
N GLU A 226 1.66 17.16 -12.07
CA GLU A 226 0.70 16.06 -12.24
C GLU A 226 -0.04 15.72 -10.94
N HIS A 227 0.65 15.76 -9.79
CA HIS A 227 0.11 15.20 -8.55
C HIS A 227 -0.17 16.22 -7.44
N LEU A 228 0.31 17.45 -7.54
CA LEU A 228 0.20 18.48 -6.50
C LEU A 228 -0.31 19.83 -7.05
N SER A 229 -0.99 19.84 -8.19
CA SER A 229 -1.44 21.05 -8.92
C SER A 229 -2.40 21.97 -8.16
N GLU A 230 -2.93 21.58 -7.01
CA GLU A 230 -3.82 22.43 -6.18
C GLU A 230 -3.09 23.52 -5.37
N PHE A 231 -1.83 23.84 -5.69
CA PHE A 231 -0.98 24.82 -4.96
C PHE A 231 -0.51 26.02 -5.81
N ASP A 232 -1.31 26.45 -6.78
CA ASP A 232 -1.14 27.75 -7.44
C ASP A 232 -1.88 28.87 -6.69
#